data_AF-A0A1C9WAY5-F1
#
_entry.id   AF-A0A1C9WAY5-F1
#
_cell.length_a   1.000
_cell.length_b   1.000
_cell.length_c   1.000
_cell.angle_alpha   90.00
_cell.angle_beta   90.00
_cell.angle_gamma   90.00
#
_symmetry.space_group_name_H-M   'P 1'
#
loop_
_entity.id
_entity.type
_entity.pdbx_description
1 polymer ?
#
loop_
_entity_poly.entity_id
_entity_poly.type
_entity_poly.pdbx_seq_one_letter_code
_entity_poly.pdbx_strand_id
1 'polypeptide(L)'
;MTLDPITMAGNKARGKRPSYFKEADTDRLMAILMALAGELAVTRERVDTLERLLAARGLLEREAIENYEPDSDAARERGLWHQDFIARILRVVQQEIEQFDEDRQARRQAREENVSATTELEELIDELAST
;
A
#
# COMPACT_ATOMS: atom_id res chain seq x y z
N MET A 1 -6.41 12.40 -17.20
CA MET A 1 -5.57 11.75 -16.17
C MET A 1 -6.19 10.39 -15.90
N THR A 2 -5.59 9.30 -16.38
CA THR A 2 -6.08 7.95 -16.15
C THR A 2 -5.75 7.57 -14.71
N LEU A 3 -6.78 7.34 -13.89
CA LEU A 3 -6.61 6.94 -12.49
C LEU A 3 -6.15 5.48 -12.46
N ASP A 4 -4.93 5.23 -11.97
CA ASP A 4 -4.45 3.87 -11.74
C ASP A 4 -4.92 3.40 -10.34
N PRO A 5 -5.78 2.36 -10.26
CA PRO A 5 -6.31 1.86 -9.00
C PRO A 5 -5.23 1.37 -8.04
N ILE A 6 -4.12 0.84 -8.57
CA ILE A 6 -3.02 0.28 -7.76
C ILE A 6 -2.32 1.40 -7.00
N THR A 7 -2.00 2.49 -7.69
CA THR A 7 -1.42 3.68 -7.04
C THR A 7 -2.41 4.39 -6.11
N MET A 8 -3.72 4.38 -6.39
CA MET A 8 -4.71 5.04 -5.53
C MET A 8 -5.09 4.26 -4.27
N ALA A 9 -5.13 2.93 -4.33
CA ALA A 9 -5.15 2.09 -3.13
C ALA A 9 -3.94 2.41 -2.23
N GLY A 10 -2.89 2.94 -2.86
CA GLY A 10 -1.67 3.50 -2.32
C GLY A 10 -1.75 4.88 -1.61
N ASN A 11 -2.93 5.46 -1.35
CA ASN A 11 -2.99 6.77 -0.69
C ASN A 11 -2.81 6.68 0.84
N LYS A 12 -1.82 7.41 1.37
CA LYS A 12 -1.39 7.33 2.78
C LYS A 12 -2.27 8.24 3.66
N ALA A 13 -2.66 7.74 4.83
CA ALA A 13 -3.30 8.57 5.84
C ALA A 13 -2.28 9.57 6.41
N ARG A 14 -2.69 10.82 6.67
CA ARG A 14 -1.79 11.83 7.22
C ARG A 14 -1.35 11.46 8.64
N GLY A 15 -0.04 11.45 8.90
CA GLY A 15 0.54 11.26 10.23
C GLY A 15 1.43 10.03 10.38
N LYS A 16 2.18 9.97 11.50
CA LYS A 16 3.04 8.84 11.84
C LYS A 16 2.18 7.64 12.25
N ARG A 17 2.49 6.46 11.70
CA ARG A 17 1.77 5.23 12.04
C ARG A 17 2.01 4.86 13.52
N PRO A 18 0.96 4.61 14.31
CA PRO A 18 1.13 4.17 15.70
C PRO A 18 1.72 2.75 15.73
N SER A 19 2.63 2.52 16.68
CA SER A 19 3.18 1.20 16.99
C SER A 19 2.66 0.76 18.36
N TYR A 20 2.21 -0.48 18.45
CA TYR A 20 1.56 -1.03 19.64
C TYR A 20 2.40 -2.14 20.28
N PHE A 21 3.11 -2.92 19.47
CA PHE A 21 3.99 -3.99 19.96
C PHE A 21 5.43 -3.49 20.17
N LYS A 22 6.24 -4.30 20.86
CA LYS A 22 7.66 -4.00 21.08
C LYS A 22 8.47 -3.98 19.78
N GLU A 23 8.09 -4.85 18.85
CA GLU A 23 8.74 -4.99 17.55
C GLU A 23 7.80 -4.50 16.45
N ALA A 24 8.26 -3.52 15.66
CA ALA A 24 7.47 -2.94 14.57
C ALA A 24 7.07 -3.98 13.51
N ASP A 25 7.88 -5.03 13.32
CA ASP A 25 7.56 -6.13 12.40
C ASP A 25 6.30 -6.90 12.82
N THR A 26 6.01 -6.97 14.14
CA THR A 26 4.78 -7.58 14.65
C THR A 26 3.55 -6.72 14.31
N ASP A 27 3.65 -5.40 14.46
CA ASP A 27 2.59 -4.47 14.05
C ASP A 27 2.32 -4.57 12.54
N ARG A 28 3.38 -4.69 11.73
CA ARG A 28 3.29 -4.87 10.28
C ARG A 28 2.57 -6.18 9.93
N LEU A 29 3.01 -7.30 10.51
CA LEU A 29 2.40 -8.60 10.25
C LEU A 29 0.92 -8.62 10.65
N MET A 30 0.59 -8.07 11.82
CA MET A 30 -0.80 -7.95 12.28
C MET A 30 -1.64 -7.13 11.29
N ALA A 31 -1.11 -6.02 10.78
CA ALA A 31 -1.82 -5.20 9.81
C ALA A 31 -2.08 -5.95 8.49
N ILE A 32 -1.09 -6.68 7.97
CA ILE A 32 -1.26 -7.50 6.76
C ILE A 32 -2.33 -8.57 7.00
N LEU A 33 -2.28 -9.24 8.16
CA LEU A 33 -3.24 -10.30 8.51
C LEU A 33 -4.67 -9.76 8.62
N MET A 34 -4.86 -8.61 9.24
CA MET A 34 -6.18 -7.98 9.36
C MET A 34 -6.72 -7.52 8.00
N ALA A 35 -5.86 -6.97 7.13
CA ALA A 35 -6.25 -6.63 5.75
C ALA A 35 -6.66 -7.89 4.96
N LEU A 36 -5.88 -8.97 5.05
CA LEU A 36 -6.19 -10.26 4.43
C LEU A 36 -7.52 -10.84 4.94
N ALA A 37 -7.74 -10.82 6.26
CA ALA A 37 -8.97 -11.33 6.86
C ALA A 37 -10.21 -10.55 6.38
N GLY A 38 -10.09 -9.22 6.29
CA GLY A 38 -11.16 -8.35 5.78
C GLY A 38 -11.50 -8.64 4.31
N GLU A 39 -10.48 -8.70 3.44
CA GLU A 39 -10.66 -9.02 2.02
C GLU A 39 -11.27 -10.42 1.82
N LEU A 40 -10.85 -11.41 2.61
CA LEU A 40 -11.41 -12.77 2.56
C LEU A 40 -12.87 -12.81 3.01
N ALA A 41 -13.23 -12.10 4.09
CA ALA A 41 -14.59 -12.04 4.58
C ALA A 41 -15.54 -11.43 3.54
N VAL A 42 -15.19 -10.26 2.99
CA VAL A 42 -15.98 -9.58 1.96
C VAL A 42 -16.10 -10.44 0.70
N THR A 43 -15.02 -11.12 0.30
CA THR A 43 -15.03 -12.01 -0.86
C THR A 43 -15.97 -13.20 -0.64
N ARG A 44 -15.92 -13.84 0.53
CA ARG A 44 -16.82 -14.97 0.87
C ARG A 44 -18.29 -14.55 0.88
N GLU A 45 -18.61 -13.39 1.43
CA GLU A 45 -19.97 -12.85 1.45
C GLU A 45 -20.49 -12.55 0.03
N ARG A 46 -19.64 -11.96 -0.82
CA ARG A 46 -19.98 -11.68 -2.22
C ARG A 46 -20.19 -12.97 -3.01
N VAL A 47 -19.35 -13.99 -2.82
CA VAL A 47 -19.48 -15.29 -3.49
C VAL A 47 -20.78 -15.98 -3.07
N ASP A 48 -21.08 -16.06 -1.76
CA ASP A 48 -22.35 -16.64 -1.27
C ASP A 48 -23.57 -15.90 -1.85
N THR A 49 -23.52 -14.56 -1.92
CA THR A 49 -24.59 -13.76 -2.53
C THR A 49 -24.79 -14.10 -4.01
N LEU A 50 -23.69 -14.21 -4.78
CA LEU A 50 -23.76 -14.56 -6.20
C LEU A 50 -24.31 -15.97 -6.41
N GLU A 51 -23.83 -16.96 -5.65
CA GLU A 51 -24.32 -18.33 -5.71
C GLU A 51 -25.82 -18.41 -5.45
N ARG A 52 -26.31 -17.76 -4.38
CA ARG A 52 -27.74 -17.75 -4.05
C ARG A 52 -28.58 -17.08 -5.12
N LEU A 53 -28.14 -15.95 -5.66
CA LEU A 53 -28.88 -15.22 -6.69
C LEU A 53 -28.95 -16.00 -8.01
N LEU A 54 -27.88 -16.69 -8.39
CA LEU A 54 -27.85 -17.50 -9.61
C LEU A 54 -28.67 -18.78 -9.46
N ALA A 55 -28.56 -19.46 -8.32
CA ALA A 55 -29.35 -20.65 -8.00
C ALA A 55 -30.85 -20.33 -7.93
N ALA A 56 -31.24 -19.21 -7.30
CA ALA A 56 -32.65 -18.77 -7.24
C ALA A 56 -33.26 -18.49 -8.63
N ARG A 57 -32.43 -18.20 -9.63
CA ARG A 57 -32.85 -18.01 -11.03
C ARG A 57 -32.73 -19.29 -11.87
N GLY A 58 -32.26 -20.40 -11.30
CA GLY A 58 -32.01 -21.65 -12.02
C GLY A 58 -30.90 -21.54 -13.07
N LEU A 59 -29.96 -20.60 -12.90
CA LEU A 59 -28.91 -20.32 -13.89
C LEU A 59 -27.59 -21.06 -13.60
N LEU A 60 -27.41 -21.54 -12.38
CA LEU A 60 -26.17 -22.18 -11.95
C LEU A 60 -26.47 -23.26 -10.91
N GLU A 61 -26.05 -24.49 -11.23
CA GLU A 61 -25.97 -25.60 -10.27
C GLU A 61 -24.67 -25.47 -9.46
N ARG A 62 -24.70 -25.84 -8.19
CA ARG A 62 -23.55 -25.69 -7.29
C ARG A 62 -22.34 -26.49 -7.75
N GLU A 63 -22.58 -27.68 -8.28
CA GLU A 63 -21.56 -28.58 -8.83
C GLU A 63 -20.84 -27.98 -10.04
N ALA A 64 -21.44 -27.00 -10.74
CA ALA A 64 -20.79 -26.34 -11.87
C ALA A 64 -19.59 -25.49 -11.43
N ILE A 65 -19.58 -24.99 -10.18
CA ILE A 65 -18.45 -24.23 -9.62
C ILE A 65 -17.25 -25.14 -9.37
N GLU A 66 -17.49 -26.30 -8.74
CA GLU A 66 -16.43 -27.26 -8.40
C GLU A 66 -15.76 -27.88 -9.64
N ASN A 67 -16.49 -27.94 -10.76
CA ASN A 67 -16.00 -28.49 -12.02
C ASN A 67 -15.55 -27.40 -13.02
N TYR A 68 -15.54 -26.13 -12.64
CA TYR A 68 -15.19 -25.05 -13.56
C TYR A 68 -13.69 -25.04 -13.87
N GLU A 69 -13.36 -25.13 -15.16
CA GLU A 69 -11.99 -24.96 -15.65
C GLU A 69 -11.84 -23.56 -16.29
N PRO A 70 -10.96 -22.70 -15.75
CA PRO A 70 -10.72 -21.39 -16.32
C PRO A 70 -9.96 -21.50 -17.65
N ASP A 71 -10.42 -20.75 -18.65
CA ASP A 71 -9.67 -20.56 -19.89
C ASP A 71 -8.51 -19.56 -19.72
N SER A 72 -7.75 -19.33 -20.80
CA SER A 72 -6.61 -18.43 -20.79
C SER A 72 -6.97 -16.97 -20.48
N ASP A 73 -8.16 -16.53 -20.87
CA ASP A 73 -8.60 -15.16 -20.62
C ASP A 73 -9.00 -14.98 -19.15
N ALA A 74 -9.76 -15.91 -18.60
CA ALA A 74 -10.07 -15.96 -17.17
C ALA A 74 -8.80 -16.03 -16.31
N ALA A 75 -7.80 -16.80 -16.72
CA ALA A 75 -6.52 -16.87 -16.02
C ALA A 75 -5.77 -15.52 -16.05
N ARG A 76 -5.75 -14.84 -17.20
CA ARG A 76 -5.13 -13.52 -17.37
C ARG A 76 -5.82 -12.46 -16.50
N GLU A 77 -7.15 -12.42 -16.51
CA GLU A 77 -7.93 -11.49 -15.67
C GLU A 77 -7.68 -11.72 -14.18
N ARG A 78 -7.68 -12.99 -13.75
CA ARG A 78 -7.33 -13.36 -12.37
C ARG A 78 -5.91 -12.94 -12.01
N GLY A 79 -4.96 -13.00 -12.94
CA GLY A 79 -3.60 -12.51 -12.74
C GLY A 79 -3.56 -11.02 -12.41
N LEU A 80 -4.33 -10.19 -13.12
CA LEU A 80 -4.45 -8.77 -12.81
C LEU A 80 -5.11 -8.53 -11.46
N TRP A 81 -6.21 -9.22 -11.17
CA TRP A 81 -6.88 -9.12 -9.87
C TRP A 81 -5.97 -9.56 -8.71
N HIS A 82 -5.09 -10.53 -8.94
CA HIS A 82 -4.13 -10.99 -7.94
C HIS A 82 -3.09 -9.92 -7.60
N GLN A 83 -2.64 -9.15 -8.60
CA GLN A 83 -1.74 -8.02 -8.38
C GLN A 83 -2.41 -6.93 -7.52
N ASP A 84 -3.66 -6.59 -7.85
CA ASP A 84 -4.47 -5.63 -7.07
C ASP A 84 -4.69 -6.11 -5.64
N PHE A 85 -4.94 -7.41 -5.45
CA PHE A 85 -5.11 -8.01 -4.14
C PHE A 85 -3.82 -7.95 -3.31
N ILE A 86 -2.67 -8.30 -3.90
CA ILE A 86 -1.37 -8.19 -3.24
C ILE A 86 -1.08 -6.75 -2.82
N ALA A 87 -1.33 -5.78 -3.71
CA ALA A 87 -1.14 -4.36 -3.41
C ALA A 87 -1.98 -3.90 -2.21
N ARG A 88 -3.23 -4.39 -2.09
CA ARG A 88 -4.13 -4.06 -0.98
C ARG A 88 -3.66 -4.66 0.35
N ILE A 89 -3.26 -5.93 0.38
CA ILE A 89 -2.82 -6.57 1.64
C ILE A 89 -1.43 -6.09 2.08
N LEU A 90 -0.53 -5.78 1.15
CA LEU A 90 0.83 -5.29 1.43
C LEU A 90 0.90 -3.76 1.57
N ARG A 91 -0.24 -3.09 1.61
CA ARG A 91 -0.32 -1.63 1.70
C ARG A 91 0.52 -1.04 2.83
N VAL A 92 0.61 -1.72 3.97
CA VAL A 92 1.44 -1.29 5.10
C VAL A 92 2.93 -1.20 4.74
N VAL A 93 3.44 -2.15 3.96
CA VAL A 93 4.84 -2.16 3.52
C VAL A 93 5.11 -0.99 2.57
N GLN A 94 4.18 -0.74 1.66
CA GLN A 94 4.27 0.39 0.73
C GLN A 94 4.31 1.74 1.48
N GLN A 95 3.49 1.90 2.52
CA GLN A 95 3.47 3.10 3.36
C GLN A 95 4.77 3.33 4.13
N GLU A 96 5.45 2.25 4.54
CA GLU A 96 6.74 2.35 5.23
C GLU A 96 7.87 2.73 4.28
N ILE A 97 7.87 2.21 3.05
CA ILE A 97 8.80 2.63 2.00
C ILE A 97 8.61 4.12 1.71
N GLU A 98 7.36 4.56 1.53
CA GLU A 98 7.01 5.98 1.36
C GLU A 98 7.53 6.83 2.52
N GLN A 99 7.31 6.41 3.78
CA GLN A 99 7.82 7.12 4.96
C GLN A 99 9.35 7.19 5.00
N PHE A 100 10.02 6.09 4.63
CA PHE A 100 11.47 6.04 4.65
C PHE A 100 12.09 6.98 3.59
N ASP A 101 11.48 7.07 2.41
CA ASP A 101 11.92 8.00 1.37
C ASP A 101 11.66 9.46 1.76
N GLU A 102 10.51 9.76 2.38
CA GLU A 102 10.21 11.08 2.97
C GLU A 102 11.26 11.47 4.03
N ASP A 103 11.56 10.58 4.98
CA ASP A 103 12.55 10.81 6.04
C ASP A 103 13.95 11.02 5.45
N ARG A 104 14.31 10.27 4.40
CA ARG A 104 15.59 10.42 3.69
C ARG A 104 15.67 11.77 2.99
N GLN A 105 14.61 12.22 2.33
CA GLN A 105 14.57 13.52 1.65
C GLN A 105 14.65 14.67 2.65
N ALA A 106 13.88 14.61 3.75
CA ALA A 106 13.93 15.60 4.81
C ALA A 106 15.34 15.73 5.42
N ARG A 107 16.04 14.61 5.64
CA ARG A 107 17.43 14.61 6.11
C ARG A 107 18.41 15.23 5.11
N ARG A 108 18.19 15.04 3.80
CA ARG A 108 19.03 15.65 2.76
C ARG A 108 18.83 17.17 2.72
N GLN A 109 17.58 17.63 2.72
CA GLN A 109 17.23 19.05 2.76
C GLN A 109 17.84 19.74 3.99
N ALA A 110 17.65 19.16 5.17
CA ALA A 110 18.25 19.70 6.40
C ALA A 110 19.78 19.76 6.32
N ARG A 111 20.44 18.79 5.67
CA ARG A 111 21.90 18.82 5.48
C ARG A 111 22.31 19.93 4.51
N GLU A 112 21.60 20.11 3.42
CA GLU A 112 21.87 21.18 2.43
C GLU A 112 21.67 22.56 3.05
N GLU A 113 20.59 22.76 3.81
CA GLU A 113 20.34 24.00 4.57
C GLU A 113 21.45 24.28 5.58
N ASN A 114 21.88 23.27 6.34
CA ASN A 114 22.98 23.42 7.30
C ASN A 114 24.30 23.78 6.61
N VAL A 115 24.61 23.15 5.47
CA VAL A 115 25.81 23.46 4.69
C VAL A 115 25.75 24.89 4.15
N SER A 116 24.61 25.33 3.60
CA SER A 116 24.42 26.71 3.14
C SER A 116 24.63 27.71 4.27
N ALA A 117 24.01 27.48 5.42
CA ALA A 117 24.13 28.36 6.59
C ALA A 117 25.57 28.44 7.11
N THR A 118 26.33 27.34 7.09
CA THR A 118 27.76 27.38 7.44
C THR A 118 28.60 28.16 6.44
N THR A 119 28.35 28.01 5.13
CA THR A 119 29.06 28.78 4.10
C THR A 119 28.79 30.29 4.23
N GLU A 120 27.53 30.67 4.44
CA GLU A 120 27.14 32.07 4.64
C GLU A 120 27.80 32.68 5.90
N LEU A 121 27.94 31.89 6.97
CA LEU A 121 28.65 32.31 8.18
C LEU A 121 30.16 32.48 7.93
N GLU A 122 30.79 31.58 7.18
CA GLU A 122 32.21 31.68 6.80
C GLU A 122 32.47 32.94 5.95
N GLU A 123 31.61 33.21 4.95
CA GLU A 123 31.72 34.43 4.13
C GLU A 123 31.59 35.71 4.97
N LEU A 124 30.63 35.76 5.92
CA LEU A 124 30.47 36.90 6.82
C LEU A 124 31.67 37.11 7.76
N ILE A 125 32.27 36.03 8.26
CA ILE A 125 33.45 36.10 9.11
C ILE A 125 34.65 36.64 8.32
N ASP A 126 34.85 36.17 7.09
CA ASP A 126 35.93 36.66 6.21
C ASP A 126 35.73 38.14 5.83
N GLU A 127 34.49 38.57 5.58
CA GLU A 127 34.16 39.97 5.32
C GLU A 127 34.52 40.86 6.52
N LEU A 128 34.14 40.47 7.75
CA LEU A 128 34.46 41.18 8.99
C LEU A 128 35.96 41.17 9.33
N ALA A 129 36.69 40.12 8.98
CA ALA A 129 38.13 40.03 9.22
C ALA A 129 38.95 40.88 8.22
N SER A 130 38.34 41.27 7.09
CA SER A 130 38.96 42.10 6.05
C SER A 130 38.72 43.62 6.20
N THR A 131 37.89 44.02 7.16
CA THR A 131 37.66 45.43 7.58
C THR A 131 38.51 45.83 8.77
#